data_AF-J2GE22-F1
#
_entry.id   AF-J2GE22-F1
#
_cell.length_a   1.000
_cell.length_b   1.000
_cell.length_c   1.000
_cell.angle_alpha   90.00
_cell.angle_beta   90.00
_cell.angle_gamma   90.00
#
_symmetry.space_group_name_H-M   'P 1'
#
loop_
_entity.id
_entity.type
_entity.pdbx_description
1 polymer ?
#
loop_
_entity_poly.entity_id
_entity_poly.type
_entity_poly.pdbx_seq_one_letter_code
_entity_poly.pdbx_strand_id
1 'polypeptide(L)'
;MSLCVRPRNCPISLYPYINDINGTLFGFITLGIGVFSMGIGSIYFSKIQIRLPGIVVNTWQIILGSAMAMPLSFLLEPDYYFHLDFYFGFGLFWQVIVVSIIAMLLWFSLLKEDPVRANNFLFLTPIFGYMLSAIFLGETITNFHYIGALFVVIGTVYSQTNMFGLKQKETKIPVTAQIHTEAADQRATGES
;
A
#
# COMPACT_ATOMS: atom_id res chain seq x y z
N MET A 1 -16.67 -16.99 30.87
CA MET A 1 -16.40 -18.44 30.84
C MET A 1 -17.60 -19.12 30.20
N SER A 2 -17.51 -19.36 28.88
CA SER A 2 -18.29 -20.37 28.14
C SER A 2 -17.56 -20.57 26.82
N LEU A 3 -16.58 -21.46 26.89
CA LEU A 3 -15.93 -22.10 25.76
C LEU A 3 -16.97 -22.97 25.05
N CYS A 4 -17.33 -22.64 23.81
CA CYS A 4 -17.89 -23.61 22.88
C CYS A 4 -16.91 -23.75 21.70
N VAL A 5 -15.90 -24.57 21.94
CA VAL A 5 -15.03 -25.12 20.90
C VAL A 5 -15.84 -26.19 20.19
N ARG A 6 -16.16 -26.03 18.89
CA ARG A 6 -15.76 -27.01 17.87
C ARG A 6 -16.05 -26.60 16.42
N PRO A 7 -15.30 -27.20 15.47
CA PRO A 7 -14.91 -26.60 14.21
C PRO A 7 -15.50 -27.32 12.99
N ARG A 8 -15.23 -26.73 11.81
CA ARG A 8 -15.40 -27.22 10.43
C ARG A 8 -16.52 -26.48 9.68
N ASN A 9 -16.12 -25.62 8.75
CA ASN A 9 -16.90 -25.19 7.60
C ASN A 9 -18.23 -24.49 7.89
N CYS A 10 -18.18 -23.29 8.48
CA CYS A 10 -19.33 -22.39 8.43
C CYS A 10 -19.04 -21.22 7.47
N PRO A 11 -19.37 -21.35 6.17
CA PRO A 11 -19.70 -20.20 5.32
C PRO A 11 -20.99 -19.49 5.79
N ILE A 12 -21.39 -19.61 7.06
CA ILE A 12 -22.65 -19.11 7.62
C ILE A 12 -22.57 -17.62 7.97
N SER A 13 -21.39 -17.07 8.27
CA SER A 13 -21.19 -15.62 8.28
C SER A 13 -21.04 -15.03 6.87
N LEU A 14 -20.73 -15.87 5.87
CA LEU A 14 -20.71 -15.49 4.46
C LEU A 14 -22.11 -15.60 3.84
N TYR A 15 -22.99 -16.45 4.37
CA TYR A 15 -24.33 -16.73 3.84
C TYR A 15 -25.22 -15.50 3.59
N PRO A 16 -25.26 -14.44 4.43
CA PRO A 16 -25.99 -13.23 4.07
C PRO A 16 -25.30 -12.41 2.97
N TYR A 17 -23.99 -12.56 2.75
CA TYR A 17 -23.20 -11.79 1.78
C TYR A 17 -23.15 -12.42 0.37
N ILE A 18 -23.28 -13.75 0.27
CA ILE A 18 -23.30 -14.47 -1.01
C ILE A 18 -24.67 -14.32 -1.70
N ASN A 19 -25.74 -14.10 -0.93
CA ASN A 19 -27.10 -13.94 -1.47
C ASN A 19 -27.35 -12.56 -2.09
N ASP A 20 -26.56 -11.54 -1.72
CA ASP A 20 -26.50 -10.23 -2.41
C ASP A 20 -25.41 -10.23 -3.49
N ILE A 21 -25.58 -11.06 -4.52
CA ILE A 21 -24.66 -11.19 -5.66
C ILE A 21 -24.39 -9.82 -6.33
N ASN A 22 -25.39 -8.93 -6.34
CA ASN A 22 -25.30 -7.60 -6.96
C ASN A 22 -24.38 -6.65 -6.19
N GLY A 23 -24.40 -6.66 -4.85
CA GLY A 23 -23.53 -5.81 -4.03
C GLY A 23 -22.08 -6.31 -4.00
N THR A 24 -21.91 -7.63 -3.94
CA THR A 24 -20.59 -8.27 -3.87
C THR A 24 -19.83 -8.18 -5.18
N LEU A 25 -20.49 -8.40 -6.34
CA LEU A 25 -19.85 -8.27 -7.65
C LEU A 25 -19.45 -6.81 -7.94
N PHE A 26 -20.33 -5.85 -7.65
CA PHE A 26 -20.04 -4.43 -7.82
C PHE A 26 -18.86 -3.97 -6.94
N GLY A 27 -18.75 -4.51 -5.72
CA GLY A 27 -17.60 -4.29 -4.84
C GLY A 27 -16.28 -4.76 -5.46
N PHE A 28 -16.24 -6.01 -5.95
CA PHE A 28 -15.03 -6.55 -6.59
C PHE A 28 -14.62 -5.79 -7.85
N ILE A 29 -15.60 -5.39 -8.69
CA ILE A 29 -15.33 -4.59 -9.89
C ILE A 29 -14.74 -3.22 -9.49
N THR A 30 -15.32 -2.55 -8.50
CA THR A 30 -14.84 -1.26 -8.00
C THR A 30 -13.42 -1.36 -7.44
N LEU A 31 -13.13 -2.41 -6.66
CA LEU A 31 -11.76 -2.69 -6.17
C LEU A 31 -10.78 -2.92 -7.32
N GLY A 32 -11.18 -3.71 -8.32
CA GLY A 32 -10.38 -3.97 -9.52
C GLY A 32 -10.05 -2.70 -10.30
N ILE A 33 -11.05 -1.84 -10.51
CA ILE A 33 -10.87 -0.53 -11.17
C ILE A 33 -9.90 0.34 -10.36
N GLY A 34 -10.04 0.38 -9.03
CA GLY A 34 -9.17 1.15 -8.15
C GLY A 34 -7.71 0.72 -8.23
N VAL A 35 -7.44 -0.58 -8.14
CA VAL A 35 -6.08 -1.13 -8.24
C VAL A 35 -5.49 -0.92 -9.64
N PHE A 36 -6.31 -1.06 -10.68
CA PHE A 36 -5.88 -0.81 -12.07
C PHE A 36 -5.53 0.67 -12.30
N SER A 37 -6.36 1.58 -11.79
CA SER A 37 -6.12 3.03 -11.82
C SER A 37 -4.83 3.41 -11.10
N MET A 38 -4.60 2.84 -9.90
CA MET A 38 -3.36 3.03 -9.14
C MET A 38 -2.14 2.55 -9.94
N GLY A 39 -2.25 1.40 -10.64
CA GLY A 39 -1.19 0.89 -11.51
C GLY A 39 -0.85 1.85 -12.65
N ILE A 40 -1.85 2.37 -13.36
CA ILE A 40 -1.66 3.36 -14.43
C ILE A 40 -1.03 4.64 -13.87
N GLY A 41 -1.55 5.16 -12.75
CA GLY A 41 -1.05 6.37 -12.11
C GLY A 41 0.43 6.25 -11.73
N SER A 42 0.83 5.11 -11.16
CA SER A 42 2.22 4.84 -10.80
C SER A 42 3.16 4.81 -12.02
N ILE A 43 2.75 4.15 -13.11
CA ILE A 43 3.53 4.12 -14.36
C ILE A 43 3.65 5.52 -14.97
N TYR A 44 2.56 6.27 -15.01
CA TYR A 44 2.55 7.65 -15.51
C TYR A 44 3.48 8.55 -14.70
N PHE A 45 3.41 8.46 -13.37
CA PHE A 45 4.25 9.22 -12.46
C PHE A 45 5.73 8.86 -12.59
N SER A 46 6.04 7.58 -12.83
CA SER A 46 7.41 7.09 -13.04
C SER A 46 8.04 7.60 -14.34
N LYS A 47 7.24 7.83 -15.39
CA LYS A 47 7.74 8.30 -16.70
C LYS A 47 7.92 9.81 -16.79
N ILE A 48 7.24 10.57 -15.94
CA ILE A 48 7.22 12.03 -16.03
C ILE A 48 8.31 12.63 -15.15
N GLN A 49 9.23 13.39 -15.77
CA GLN A 49 10.33 14.06 -15.08
C GLN A 49 9.86 15.45 -14.59
N ILE A 50 9.02 15.48 -13.55
CA ILE A 50 8.57 16.74 -12.96
C ILE A 50 9.76 17.41 -12.25
N ARG A 51 10.18 18.60 -12.70
CA ARG A 51 11.23 19.41 -12.07
C ARG A 51 10.81 20.10 -10.76
N LEU A 52 9.78 19.60 -10.09
CA LEU A 52 9.30 20.13 -8.82
C LEU A 52 9.74 19.24 -7.66
N PRO A 53 9.99 19.81 -6.48
CA PRO A 53 10.27 19.01 -5.30
C PRO A 53 9.07 18.12 -4.96
N GLY A 54 9.33 16.87 -4.59
CA GLY A 54 8.30 15.84 -4.40
C GLY A 54 7.21 16.23 -3.39
N ILE A 55 7.53 17.05 -2.39
CA ILE A 55 6.55 17.56 -1.43
C ILE A 55 5.47 18.41 -2.11
N VAL A 56 5.84 19.28 -3.06
CA VAL A 56 4.90 20.16 -3.77
C VAL A 56 3.99 19.33 -4.65
N VAL A 57 4.55 18.33 -5.32
CA VAL A 57 3.79 17.40 -6.16
C VAL A 57 2.78 16.61 -5.31
N ASN A 58 3.21 16.07 -4.16
CA ASN A 58 2.34 15.37 -3.23
C ASN A 58 1.23 16.28 -2.65
N THR A 59 1.57 17.53 -2.30
CA THR A 59 0.57 18.51 -1.83
C THR A 59 -0.50 18.76 -2.89
N TRP A 60 -0.10 18.98 -4.15
CA TRP A 60 -1.04 19.15 -5.25
C TRP A 60 -1.87 17.89 -5.50
N GLN A 61 -1.27 16.69 -5.42
CA GLN A 61 -2.00 15.42 -5.54
C GLN A 61 -3.07 15.26 -4.47
N ILE A 62 -2.77 15.57 -3.21
CA ILE A 62 -3.74 15.49 -2.11
C ILE A 62 -4.84 16.54 -2.31
N ILE A 63 -4.51 17.79 -2.62
CA ILE A 63 -5.50 18.85 -2.83
C ILE A 63 -6.46 18.48 -3.97
N LEU A 64 -5.93 18.07 -5.13
CA LEU A 64 -6.75 17.68 -6.28
C LEU A 64 -7.57 16.42 -5.98
N GLY A 65 -6.96 15.41 -5.35
CA GLY A 65 -7.65 14.18 -4.96
C GLY A 65 -8.80 14.43 -4.00
N SER A 66 -8.58 15.23 -2.96
CA SER A 66 -9.61 15.62 -2.00
C SER A 66 -10.70 16.50 -2.64
N ALA A 67 -10.33 17.44 -3.51
CA ALA A 67 -11.29 18.29 -4.22
C ALA A 67 -12.20 17.48 -5.16
N MET A 68 -11.68 16.44 -5.80
CA MET A 68 -12.47 15.53 -6.64
C MET A 68 -13.30 14.56 -5.80
N ALA A 69 -12.80 14.10 -4.65
CA ALA A 69 -13.51 13.17 -3.77
C ALA A 69 -14.66 13.85 -2.99
N MET A 70 -14.53 15.13 -2.63
CA MET A 70 -15.53 15.88 -1.88
C MET A 70 -16.94 15.84 -2.52
N PRO A 71 -17.16 16.22 -3.79
CA PRO A 71 -18.49 16.18 -4.40
C PRO A 71 -19.04 14.75 -4.52
N LEU A 72 -18.15 13.77 -4.73
CA LEU A 72 -18.55 12.37 -4.80
C LEU A 72 -19.05 11.86 -3.43
N SER A 73 -18.43 12.31 -2.34
CA SER A 73 -18.89 12.01 -0.97
C SER A 73 -20.31 12.51 -0.73
N PHE A 74 -20.63 13.74 -1.13
CA PHE A 74 -21.99 14.30 -0.99
C PHE A 74 -23.01 13.63 -1.90
N LEU A 75 -22.59 13.14 -3.08
CA LEU A 75 -23.49 12.46 -4.02
C LEU A 75 -23.82 11.03 -3.58
N LEU A 76 -22.85 10.31 -3.01
CA LEU A 76 -23.01 8.93 -2.56
C LEU A 76 -23.77 8.83 -1.23
N GLU A 77 -23.58 9.79 -0.33
CA GLU A 77 -24.18 9.80 1.00
C GLU A 77 -24.88 11.15 1.29
N PRO A 78 -25.97 11.48 0.56
CA PRO A 78 -26.62 12.79 0.63
C PRO A 78 -27.27 13.10 1.99
N ASP A 79 -27.65 12.07 2.75
CA ASP A 79 -28.30 12.21 4.05
C ASP A 79 -27.33 12.05 5.24
N TYR A 80 -26.01 12.03 5.00
CA TYR A 80 -25.04 11.90 6.08
C TYR A 80 -24.80 13.24 6.78
N TYR A 81 -25.43 13.40 7.94
CA TYR A 81 -25.25 14.57 8.79
C TYR A 81 -23.87 14.53 9.45
N PHE A 82 -23.08 15.59 9.28
CA PHE A 82 -21.81 15.79 9.96
C PHE A 82 -22.03 15.94 11.47
N HIS A 83 -22.04 14.83 12.20
CA HIS A 83 -22.07 14.84 13.65
C HIS A 83 -20.65 15.06 14.17
N LEU A 84 -20.35 16.29 14.59
CA LEU A 84 -19.12 16.62 15.32
C LEU A 84 -19.19 16.05 16.74
N ASP A 85 -19.05 14.73 16.83
CA ASP A 85 -19.01 13.99 18.09
C ASP A 85 -17.57 13.91 18.62
N PHE A 86 -17.42 13.72 19.92
CA PHE A 86 -16.13 13.51 20.57
C PHE A 86 -15.39 12.31 19.96
N TYR A 87 -16.11 11.23 19.65
CA TYR A 87 -15.53 10.05 19.00
C TYR A 87 -15.00 10.34 17.60
N PHE A 88 -15.70 11.18 16.82
CA PHE A 88 -15.23 11.62 15.51
C PHE A 88 -13.96 12.46 15.64
N GLY A 89 -13.95 13.45 16.54
CA GLY A 89 -12.78 14.29 16.79
C GLY A 89 -11.58 13.49 17.29
N PHE A 90 -11.80 12.54 18.22
CA PHE A 90 -10.75 11.66 18.72
C PHE A 90 -10.23 10.72 17.64
N GLY A 91 -11.10 10.12 16.82
CA GLY A 91 -10.72 9.27 15.70
C GLY A 91 -9.87 10.02 14.67
N LEU A 92 -10.28 11.24 14.32
CA LEU A 92 -9.54 12.10 13.40
C LEU A 92 -8.17 12.51 13.99
N PHE A 93 -8.15 12.90 15.26
CA PHE A 93 -6.90 13.22 15.98
C PHE A 93 -5.95 12.03 16.02
N TRP A 94 -6.46 10.84 16.34
CA TRP A 94 -5.69 9.60 16.37
C TRP A 94 -5.09 9.28 15.00
N GLN A 95 -5.88 9.40 13.93
CA GLN A 95 -5.40 9.17 12.56
C GLN A 95 -4.30 10.17 12.16
N VAL A 96 -4.50 11.47 12.38
CA VAL A 96 -3.54 12.49 11.95
C VAL A 96 -2.26 12.45 12.79
N ILE A 97 -2.38 12.39 14.11
CA ILE A 97 -1.20 12.47 14.99
C ILE A 97 -0.47 11.14 15.07
N VAL A 98 -1.18 10.06 15.39
CA VAL A 98 -0.54 8.77 15.69
C VAL A 98 -0.23 8.01 14.42
N VAL A 99 -1.23 7.81 13.56
CA VAL A 99 -1.09 6.96 12.36
C VAL A 99 -0.29 7.66 11.26
N SER A 100 -0.38 8.99 11.13
CA SER A 100 0.37 9.73 10.11
C SER A 100 1.68 10.30 10.64
N ILE A 101 1.65 11.24 11.58
CA ILE A 101 2.87 11.97 12.00
C ILE A 101 3.84 11.07 12.77
N ILE A 102 3.41 10.44 13.88
CA ILE A 102 4.28 9.62 14.73
C ILE A 102 4.80 8.41 13.94
N ALA A 103 3.92 7.71 13.22
CA ALA A 103 4.33 6.55 12.43
C ALA A 103 5.36 6.93 11.34
N MET A 104 5.17 8.05 10.63
CA MET A 104 6.13 8.51 9.62
C MET A 104 7.48 8.89 10.24
N LEU A 105 7.50 9.56 11.40
CA LEU A 105 8.75 9.89 12.10
C LEU A 105 9.50 8.62 12.52
N LEU A 106 8.79 7.62 13.01
CA LEU A 106 9.37 6.34 13.39
C LEU A 106 9.89 5.58 12.16
N TRP A 107 9.11 5.58 11.07
CA TRP A 107 9.52 4.97 9.81
C TRP A 107 10.76 5.66 9.22
N PHE A 108 10.83 7.00 9.20
CA PHE A 108 12.03 7.72 8.76
C PHE A 108 13.25 7.44 9.64
N SER A 109 13.05 7.28 10.95
CA SER A 109 14.13 6.91 11.87
C SER A 109 14.67 5.52 11.51
N LEU A 110 13.78 4.58 11.22
CA LEU A 110 14.15 3.23 10.81
C LEU A 110 14.78 3.17 9.41
N LEU A 111 14.32 4.04 8.50
CA LEU A 111 14.87 4.17 7.15
C LEU A 111 16.31 4.66 7.16
N LYS A 112 16.67 5.51 8.13
CA LYS A 112 18.05 5.98 8.33
C LYS A 112 18.99 4.88 8.80
N GLU A 113 18.49 3.89 9.55
CA GLU A 113 19.29 2.77 10.03
C GLU A 113 19.44 1.68 8.98
N ASP A 114 18.32 1.15 8.47
CA ASP A 114 18.31 0.05 7.51
C ASP A 114 17.08 0.13 6.60
N PRO A 115 17.25 0.53 5.32
CA PRO A 115 16.15 0.63 4.38
C PRO A 115 15.43 -0.69 4.10
N VAL A 116 16.13 -1.82 4.20
CA VAL A 116 15.56 -3.15 3.97
C VAL A 116 14.65 -3.52 5.14
N ARG A 117 15.08 -3.26 6.38
CA ARG A 117 14.22 -3.45 7.57
C ARG A 117 13.00 -2.54 7.49
N ALA A 118 13.18 -1.27 7.15
CA ALA A 118 12.07 -0.33 7.02
C ALA A 118 11.02 -0.84 6.02
N ASN A 119 11.44 -1.40 4.89
CA ASN A 119 10.53 -2.00 3.91
C ASN A 119 9.85 -3.28 4.42
N ASN A 120 10.55 -4.10 5.22
CA ASN A 120 9.96 -5.28 5.84
C ASN A 120 8.79 -4.94 6.78
N PHE A 121 8.87 -3.82 7.51
CA PHE A 121 7.78 -3.38 8.38
C PHE A 121 6.46 -3.11 7.62
N LEU A 122 6.52 -2.60 6.39
CA LEU A 122 5.31 -2.40 5.57
C LEU A 122 4.59 -3.72 5.28
N PHE A 123 5.35 -4.81 5.04
CA PHE A 123 4.78 -6.13 4.78
C PHE A 123 4.24 -6.83 6.03
N LEU A 124 4.65 -6.43 7.23
CA LEU A 124 4.09 -6.92 8.49
C LEU A 124 2.74 -6.29 8.82
N THR A 125 2.41 -5.13 8.23
CA THR A 125 1.14 -4.41 8.44
C THR A 125 -0.11 -5.31 8.34
N PRO A 126 -0.32 -6.11 7.27
CA PRO A 126 -1.50 -6.99 7.19
C PRO A 126 -1.55 -8.03 8.31
N ILE A 127 -0.40 -8.57 8.75
CA ILE A 127 -0.33 -9.56 9.84
C ILE A 127 -0.78 -8.93 11.16
N PHE A 128 -0.21 -7.76 11.49
CA PHE A 128 -0.62 -7.01 12.67
C PHE A 128 -2.08 -6.55 12.57
N GLY A 129 -2.54 -6.18 11.38
CA GLY A 129 -3.93 -5.81 11.12
C GLY A 129 -4.90 -6.93 11.50
N TYR A 130 -4.67 -8.16 11.05
CA TYR A 130 -5.50 -9.31 11.44
C TYR A 130 -5.41 -9.60 12.94
N MET A 131 -4.22 -9.50 13.54
CA MET A 131 -4.01 -9.77 14.96
C MET A 131 -4.72 -8.73 15.84
N LEU A 132 -4.62 -7.45 15.49
CA LEU A 132 -5.30 -6.36 16.18
C LEU A 132 -6.82 -6.44 15.96
N SER A 133 -7.31 -6.80 14.78
CA SER A 133 -8.75 -7.03 14.55
C SER A 133 -9.28 -8.12 15.47
N ALA A 134 -8.58 -9.26 15.57
CA ALA A 134 -8.99 -10.35 16.45
C ALA A 134 -8.98 -9.96 17.94
N ILE A 135 -8.01 -9.16 18.38
CA ILE A 135 -7.89 -8.72 19.78
C ILE A 135 -8.95 -7.66 20.13
N PHE A 136 -9.10 -6.63 19.31
CA PHE A 136 -9.94 -5.48 19.61
C PHE A 136 -11.40 -5.66 19.20
N LEU A 137 -11.66 -6.26 18.03
CA LEU A 137 -13.02 -6.52 17.55
C LEU A 137 -13.54 -7.90 17.99
N GLY A 138 -12.67 -8.77 18.52
CA GLY A 138 -13.04 -10.12 18.94
C GLY A 138 -13.34 -11.05 17.76
N GLU A 139 -12.90 -10.70 16.55
CA GLU A 139 -13.15 -11.49 15.36
C GLU A 139 -12.39 -12.83 15.37
N THR A 140 -13.06 -13.90 14.97
CA THR A 140 -12.42 -15.21 14.86
C THR A 140 -11.49 -15.26 13.66
N ILE A 141 -10.21 -15.52 13.91
CA ILE A 141 -9.22 -15.67 12.83
C ILE A 141 -9.50 -16.99 12.09
N THR A 142 -10.03 -16.90 10.88
CA THR A 142 -10.27 -18.05 10.01
C THR A 142 -8.99 -18.56 9.35
N ASN A 143 -9.03 -19.79 8.83
CA ASN A 143 -7.92 -20.39 8.07
C ASN A 143 -7.49 -19.54 6.86
N PHE A 144 -8.41 -18.77 6.28
CA PHE A 144 -8.12 -17.88 5.15
C PHE A 144 -7.19 -16.73 5.52
N HIS A 145 -7.27 -16.19 6.75
CA HIS A 145 -6.36 -15.15 7.21
C HIS A 145 -4.92 -15.68 7.30
N TYR A 146 -4.74 -16.93 7.76
CA TYR A 146 -3.42 -17.57 7.80
C TYR A 146 -2.86 -17.80 6.39
N ILE A 147 -3.69 -18.24 5.43
CA ILE A 147 -3.29 -18.41 4.03
C ILE A 147 -2.89 -17.06 3.42
N GLY A 148 -3.69 -16.01 3.65
CA GLY A 148 -3.39 -14.65 3.19
C GLY A 148 -2.09 -14.12 3.76
N ALA A 149 -1.88 -14.25 5.07
CA ALA A 149 -0.63 -13.87 5.73
C ALA A 149 0.58 -14.64 5.16
N LEU A 150 0.44 -15.94 4.94
CA LEU A 150 1.49 -16.77 4.33
C LEU A 150 1.82 -16.29 2.91
N PHE A 151 0.81 -15.94 2.12
CA PHE A 151 0.99 -15.45 0.76
C PHE A 151 1.75 -14.11 0.72
N VAL A 152 1.44 -13.20 1.66
CA VAL A 152 2.18 -11.94 1.82
C VAL A 152 3.66 -12.20 2.15
N VAL A 153 3.94 -13.13 3.07
CA VAL A 153 5.32 -13.49 3.44
C VAL A 153 6.07 -14.08 2.25
N ILE A 154 5.46 -15.02 1.52
CA ILE A 154 6.08 -15.64 0.34
C ILE A 154 6.36 -14.59 -0.74
N GLY A 155 5.38 -13.74 -1.06
CA GLY A 155 5.53 -12.68 -2.06
C GLY A 155 6.63 -11.68 -1.69
N THR A 156 6.72 -11.33 -0.40
CA THR A 156 7.75 -10.43 0.13
C THR A 156 9.15 -11.02 -0.01
N VAL A 157 9.33 -12.28 0.41
CA VAL A 157 10.62 -12.98 0.31
C VAL A 157 11.05 -13.11 -1.16
N TYR A 158 10.12 -13.51 -2.04
CA TYR A 158 10.39 -13.65 -3.47
C TYR A 158 10.77 -12.34 -4.15
N SER A 159 10.10 -11.24 -3.79
CA SER A 159 10.41 -9.90 -4.31
C SER A 159 11.83 -9.45 -3.93
N GLN A 160 12.23 -9.67 -2.67
CA GLN A 160 13.55 -9.27 -2.18
C GLN A 160 14.69 -10.06 -2.81
N THR A 161 14.54 -11.37 -2.99
CA THR A 161 15.58 -12.21 -3.61
C THR A 161 15.89 -11.78 -5.04
N ASN A 162 14.86 -11.43 -5.81
CA ASN A 162 15.02 -11.01 -7.20
C ASN A 162 15.67 -9.63 -7.33
N MET A 163 15.32 -8.71 -6.42
CA MET A 163 15.91 -7.37 -6.39
C MET A 163 17.40 -7.39 -6.00
N PHE A 164 17.79 -8.23 -5.03
CA PHE A 164 19.20 -8.38 -4.65
C PHE A 164 20.07 -8.91 -5.80
N GLY A 165 19.55 -9.86 -6.59
CA GLY A 165 20.24 -10.39 -7.76
C GLY A 165 20.50 -9.34 -8.85
N LEU A 166 19.54 -8.43 -9.08
CA LEU A 166 19.68 -7.36 -10.08
C LEU A 166 20.64 -6.25 -9.63
N LYS A 167 20.57 -5.82 -8.36
CA LYS A 167 21.47 -4.80 -7.81
C LYS A 167 22.93 -5.26 -7.81
N GLN A 168 23.17 -6.55 -7.57
CA GLN A 168 24.51 -7.14 -7.67
C GLN A 168 25.01 -7.20 -9.11
N LYS A 169 24.12 -7.40 -10.09
CA LYS A 169 24.46 -7.41 -11.51
C LYS A 169 24.91 -6.04 -12.00
N GLU A 170 24.24 -4.97 -11.61
CA GLU A 170 24.66 -3.59 -11.94
C GLU A 170 25.95 -3.19 -11.23
N THR A 171 26.10 -3.53 -9.95
CA THR A 171 27.33 -3.18 -9.19
C THR A 171 28.57 -3.94 -9.71
N LYS A 172 28.39 -5.11 -10.31
CA LYS A 172 29.47 -5.90 -10.93
C LYS A 172 29.84 -5.46 -12.35
N ILE A 173 29.05 -4.63 -13.02
CA ILE A 173 29.49 -4.02 -14.27
C ILE A 173 30.46 -2.90 -13.87
N PRO A 174 31.77 -3.05 -14.12
CA PRO A 174 32.72 -2.01 -13.72
C PRO A 174 32.35 -0.74 -14.48
N VAL A 175 32.22 0.38 -13.76
CA VAL A 175 32.02 1.73 -14.33
C VAL A 175 33.01 2.01 -15.47
N THR A 176 34.21 1.41 -15.42
CA THR A 176 35.23 1.42 -16.47
C THR A 176 34.74 0.90 -17.83
N ALA A 177 33.84 -0.09 -17.88
CA ALA A 177 33.26 -0.60 -19.13
C ALA A 177 32.28 0.41 -19.77
N GLN A 178 31.55 1.18 -18.95
CA GLN A 178 30.66 2.25 -19.44
C GLN A 178 31.47 3.43 -19.99
N ILE A 179 32.55 3.82 -19.30
CA ILE A 179 33.44 4.91 -19.73
C ILE A 179 34.16 4.57 -21.05
N HIS A 180 34.58 3.31 -21.25
CA HIS A 180 35.23 2.92 -22.50
C HIS A 180 34.28 2.89 -23.70
N THR A 181 33.01 2.53 -23.50
CA THR A 181 32.00 2.58 -24.58
C THR A 181 31.66 4.03 -24.95
N GLU A 182 31.52 4.92 -23.98
CA GLU A 182 31.23 6.35 -24.23
C GLU A 182 32.42 7.09 -24.86
N ALA A 183 33.65 6.76 -24.44
CA ALA A 183 34.87 7.31 -25.05
C ALA A 183 35.15 6.78 -26.48
N ALA A 184 34.69 5.56 -26.81
CA ALA A 184 34.78 5.02 -28.17
C ALA A 184 33.76 5.67 -29.11
N ASP A 185 32.54 5.95 -28.61
CA ASP A 185 31.47 6.61 -29.36
C ASP A 185 31.78 8.09 -29.66
N GLN A 186 32.41 8.79 -28.70
CA GLN A 186 32.89 10.18 -28.90
C GLN A 186 34.07 10.29 -29.87
N ARG A 187 34.90 9.25 -30.01
CA ARG A 187 35.95 9.22 -31.06
C ARG A 187 35.37 9.00 -32.45
N ALA A 188 34.31 8.21 -32.58
CA ALA A 188 33.68 7.92 -33.86
C ALA A 188 32.88 9.11 -34.44
N THR A 189 32.42 10.03 -33.59
CA THR A 189 31.65 11.22 -33.98
C THR A 189 32.49 12.48 -34.21
N GLY A 190 33.76 12.49 -33.79
CA GLY A 190 34.70 13.60 -33.98
C GLY A 190 35.54 13.54 -35.26
N GLU A 191 35.36 12.52 -36.10
CA GLU A 191 36.16 12.27 -37.31
C GLU A 191 35.39 12.55 -38.63
N SER A 192 34.23 13.24 -38.56
CA SER A 192 33.43 13.67 -39.72
C SER A 192 33.40 15.18 -39.90
#